data_AF-A0A060VT02-F1
#
_entry.id   AF-A0A060VT02-F1
#
_cell.length_a   1.000
_cell.length_b   1.000
_cell.length_c   1.000
_cell.angle_alpha   90.00
_cell.angle_beta   90.00
_cell.angle_gamma   90.00
#
_symmetry.space_group_name_H-M   'P 1'
#
loop_
_entity.id
_entity.type
_entity.pdbx_description
1 polymer ?
#
loop_
_entity_poly.entity_id
_entity_poly.type
_entity_poly.pdbx_seq_one_letter_code
_entity_poly.pdbx_strand_id
1 'polypeptide(L)' 'MLEEKARLRFATAHGGKYHHFWRNVLWSDETKIELFGHNDHCYVWMKKGEACKHGVAESCCGGSLLQEGLVHFRK' A
#
# COMPACT_ATOMS: atom_id res chain seq x y z
N MET A 1 18.44 11.20 -11.41
CA MET A 1 19.88 10.95 -11.67
C MET A 1 20.50 9.88 -10.78
N LEU A 2 20.45 9.98 -9.44
CA LEU A 2 21.04 8.95 -8.54
C LEU A 2 20.24 7.63 -8.53
N GLU A 3 18.92 7.72 -8.48
CA GLU A 3 18.02 6.55 -8.44
C GLU A 3 18.06 5.74 -9.74
N GLU A 4 18.11 6.42 -10.88
CA GLU A 4 18.22 5.78 -12.20
C GLU A 4 19.49 4.95 -12.32
N LYS A 5 20.63 5.50 -11.87
CA LYS A 5 21.91 4.77 -11.85
C LYS A 5 21.88 3.58 -10.89
N ALA A 6 21.21 3.70 -9.75
CA ALA A 6 21.06 2.60 -8.79
C ALA A 6 20.19 1.46 -9.37
N ARG A 7 19.05 1.79 -9.98
CA ARG A 7 18.15 0.82 -10.64
C ARG A 7 18.86 0.10 -11.79
N LEU A 8 19.62 0.82 -12.61
CA LEU A 8 20.39 0.22 -13.70
C LEU A 8 21.46 -0.75 -13.19
N ARG A 9 22.22 -0.37 -12.16
CA ARG A 9 23.23 -1.24 -11.53
C ARG A 9 22.61 -2.51 -10.97
N PHE A 10 21.46 -2.40 -10.31
CA PHE A 10 20.73 -3.55 -9.78
C PHE A 10 20.28 -4.51 -10.89
N ALA A 11 19.67 -3.98 -11.96
CA ALA A 11 19.21 -4.75 -13.10
C ALA A 11 20.36 -5.48 -13.82
N THR A 12 21.46 -4.80 -14.10
CA THR A 12 22.63 -5.41 -14.75
C THR A 12 23.26 -6.51 -13.89
N ALA A 13 23.31 -6.33 -12.56
CA ALA A 13 23.89 -7.32 -11.65
C ALA A 13 23.01 -8.57 -11.46
N HIS A 14 21.69 -8.45 -11.60
CA HIS A 14 20.74 -9.53 -11.27
C HIS A 14 19.95 -10.09 -12.46
N GLY A 15 20.02 -9.47 -13.64
CA GLY A 15 19.27 -9.89 -14.83
C GLY A 15 19.59 -11.31 -15.33
N GLY A 16 20.81 -11.81 -15.05
CA GLY A 16 21.23 -13.18 -15.40
C GLY A 16 21.01 -14.23 -14.31
N LYS A 17 20.36 -13.88 -13.18
CA LYS A 17 20.15 -14.82 -12.07
C LYS A 17 19.07 -15.85 -12.43
N TYR A 18 19.33 -17.11 -12.11
CA TYR A 18 18.39 -18.21 -12.33
C TYR A 18 17.11 -18.04 -11.50
N HIS A 19 15.99 -18.61 -11.97
CA HIS A 19 14.69 -18.54 -11.28
C HIS A 19 14.72 -19.09 -9.83
N HIS A 20 15.58 -20.09 -9.56
CA HIS A 20 15.79 -20.61 -8.20
C HIS A 20 16.29 -19.53 -7.23
N PHE A 21 17.14 -18.62 -7.69
CA PHE A 21 17.65 -17.53 -6.86
C PHE A 21 16.50 -16.66 -6.34
N TRP A 22 15.61 -16.23 -7.24
CA TRP A 22 14.46 -15.38 -6.91
C TRP A 22 13.41 -16.06 -6.04
N ARG A 23 13.27 -17.38 -6.17
CA ARG A 23 12.42 -18.16 -5.26
C ARG A 23 12.92 -18.06 -3.83
N ASN A 24 14.22 -18.04 -3.57
CA ASN A 24 14.74 -17.95 -2.20
C ASN A 24 14.78 -16.53 -1.63
N VAL A 25 14.41 -15.51 -2.42
CA VAL A 25 14.32 -14.13 -1.94
C VAL A 25 12.99 -13.94 -1.22
N LEU A 26 13.08 -13.43 0.02
CA LEU A 26 11.93 -13.01 0.81
C LEU A 26 11.73 -11.51 0.62
N TRP A 27 10.54 -11.11 0.21
CA TRP A 27 10.20 -9.71 -0.01
C TRP A 27 9.38 -9.21 1.17
N SER A 28 9.71 -8.04 1.69
CA SER A 28 8.92 -7.33 2.70
C SER A 28 8.43 -6.02 2.09
N ASP A 29 7.17 -5.69 2.33
CA ASP A 29 6.63 -4.38 2.00
C ASP A 29 5.64 -3.94 3.07
N GLU A 30 5.53 -2.63 3.25
CA GLU A 30 4.58 -2.00 4.16
C GLU A 30 3.40 -1.50 3.32
N THR A 31 2.18 -1.94 3.62
CA THR A 31 1.00 -1.38 2.95
C THR A 31 0.05 -0.76 3.97
N LYS A 32 -0.32 0.51 3.72
CA LYS A 32 -1.37 1.20 4.47
C LYS A 32 -2.72 0.84 3.86
N ILE A 33 -3.59 0.22 4.64
CA ILE A 33 -4.97 -0.04 4.26
C ILE A 33 -5.83 1.04 4.92
N GLU A 34 -6.44 1.88 4.09
CA GLU A 34 -7.33 2.94 4.55
C GLU A 34 -8.74 2.39 4.75
N LEU A 35 -9.33 2.61 5.93
CA LEU A 35 -10.67 2.14 6.27
C LEU A 35 -11.76 2.85 5.45
N PHE A 36 -11.46 4.09 5.03
CA PHE A 36 -12.26 4.87 4.09
C PHE A 36 -11.31 5.33 3.00
N GLY A 37 -11.40 4.73 1.82
CA GLY A 37 -10.54 5.10 0.69
C GLY A 37 -10.81 6.54 0.25
N HIS A 38 -9.78 7.23 -0.22
CA HIS A 38 -9.85 8.61 -0.72
C HIS A 38 -10.90 8.83 -1.83
N ASN A 39 -11.37 7.77 -2.50
CA ASN A 39 -12.37 7.83 -3.57
C ASN A 39 -13.60 6.91 -3.36
N ASP A 40 -13.75 6.28 -2.19
CA ASP A 40 -14.92 5.45 -1.92
C ASP A 40 -16.05 6.30 -1.36
N HIS A 41 -17.19 6.29 -2.06
CA HIS A 41 -18.43 6.88 -1.57
C HIS A 41 -18.87 6.13 -0.30
N CYS A 42 -18.47 6.65 0.85
CA CYS A 42 -18.88 6.15 2.14
C CYS A 42 -20.37 6.46 2.34
N TYR A 43 -21.23 5.46 2.15
CA TYR A 43 -22.63 5.57 2.54
C TYR A 43 -22.72 5.53 4.06
N VAL A 44 -22.68 6.71 4.68
CA VAL A 44 -22.91 6.90 6.11
C VAL A 44 -24.43 6.90 6.32
N TRP A 45 -24.96 5.80 6.86
CA TRP A 45 -26.37 5.71 7.25
C TRP A 45 -26.58 6.46 8.56
N MET A 46 -27.48 7.43 8.55
CA MET A 46 -27.85 8.23 9.71
C MET A 46 -29.27 7.85 10.18
N LYS A 47 -29.49 7.67 11.49
CA LYS A 47 -30.85 7.55 12.06
C LYS A 47 -31.54 8.93 12.04
N LYS A 48 -32.84 8.94 11.73
CA LYS A 48 -33.67 10.16 11.67
C LYS A 48 -33.74 10.84 13.04
N GLY A 49 -33.08 11.99 13.24
CA GLY A 49 -33.19 12.77 14.48
C GLY A 49 -32.01 13.69 14.83
N GLU A 50 -30.82 13.50 14.25
CA GLU A 50 -29.64 14.32 14.57
C GLU A 50 -28.87 14.67 13.30
N ALA A 51 -28.41 15.92 13.15
CA ALA A 51 -27.54 16.33 12.03
C ALA A 51 -26.16 16.72 12.57
N CYS A 52 -25.16 15.87 12.32
CA CYS A 52 -23.76 16.26 12.43
C CYS A 52 -23.42 17.23 11.30
N LYS A 53 -22.71 18.30 11.66
CA LYS A 53 -22.39 19.42 10.78
C LYS A 53 -21.47 18.93 9.67
N HIS A 54 -21.91 19.05 8.41
CA HIS A 54 -21.06 18.93 7.23
C HIS A 54 -20.08 20.10 7.22
N GLY A 55 -19.05 20.03 8.06
CA GLY A 55 -17.81 20.75 7.81
C GLY A 55 -17.01 19.87 6.88
N VAL A 56 -16.53 20.44 5.76
CA VAL A 56 -15.57 19.80 4.87
C VAL A 56 -14.37 19.38 5.72
N ALA A 57 -14.36 18.12 6.16
CA ALA A 57 -13.26 17.56 6.89
C ALA A 57 -12.26 17.08 5.85
N GLU A 58 -11.21 17.87 5.64
CA GLU A 58 -10.04 17.57 4.80
C GLU A 58 -9.25 16.32 5.27
N SER A 59 -9.80 15.57 6.21
CA SER A 59 -9.31 14.32 6.72
C SER A 59 -10.47 13.71 7.48
N CYS A 60 -11.14 12.71 6.91
CA CYS A 60 -11.90 11.80 7.75
C CYS A 60 -10.85 11.19 8.69
N CYS A 61 -10.96 11.42 9.99
CA CYS A 61 -10.17 10.74 11.02
C CYS A 61 -10.55 9.24 11.10
N GLY A 62 -10.74 8.58 9.96
CA GLY A 62 -10.84 7.14 9.83
C GLY A 62 -9.46 6.57 10.08
N GLY A 63 -9.36 5.73 11.10
CA GLY A 63 -8.12 5.02 11.39
C GLY A 63 -7.62 4.25 10.15
N SER A 64 -6.30 4.13 10.04
CA SER A 64 -5.64 3.27 9.05
C SER A 64 -4.95 2.13 9.76
N LEU A 65 -4.95 0.96 9.14
CA LEU A 65 -4.14 -0.17 9.59
C LEU A 65 -2.87 -0.22 8.73
N LEU A 66 -1.71 -0.23 9.39
CA LEU A 66 -0.45 -0.59 8.76
C LEU A 66 -0.31 -2.10 8.86
N GLN A 67 -0.09 -2.75 7.72
CA GLN A 67 0.14 -4.17 7.65
C GLN A 67 1.51 -4.43 7.04
N GLU A 68 2.36 -5.09 7.81
CA GLU A 68 3.65 -5.62 7.39
C GLU A 68 3.50 -7.06 6.91
N GLY A 69 4.03 -7.36 5.72
CA GLY A 69 3.91 -8.68 5.11
C GLY A 69 5.22 -9.17 4.50
N LEU A 70 5.61 -10.39 4.85
CA LEU A 70 6.66 -11.13 4.13
C LEU A 70 6.01 -12.00 3.06
N VAL A 71 6.35 -11.74 1.80
CA VAL A 71 5.80 -12.45 0.64
C VAL A 71 6.89 -13.27 -0.02
N HIS A 72 6.56 -14.52 -0.31
CA HIS A 72 7.42 -15.45 -1.03
C HIS A 72 6.67 -15.96 -2.27
N PHE A 73 7.14 -15.57 -3.46
CA PHE A 73 6.51 -15.96 -4.72
C PHE A 73 6.86 -17.42 -5.07
N ARG A 74 5.94 -18.34 -4.82
CA ARG A 74 5.95 -19.68 -5.45
C ARG A 74 5.12 -19.61 -6.72
N LYS A 75 5.81 -19.74 -7.85
CA LYS A 75 5.19 -19.98 -9.16
C LYS A 75 4.85 -21.45 -9.30
#